data_AF-A0A524ATA3-F1
#
_entry.id   AF-A0A524ATA3-F1
#
_cell.length_a   1.000
_cell.length_b   1.000
_cell.length_c   1.000
_cell.angle_alpha   90.00
_cell.angle_beta   90.00
_cell.angle_gamma   90.00
#
_symmetry.space_group_name_H-M   'P 1'
#
loop_
_entity.id
_entity.type
_entity.pdbx_description
1 polymer ?
#
loop_
_entity_poly.entity_id
_entity_poly.type
_entity_poly.pdbx_seq_one_letter_code
_entity_poly.pdbx_strand_id
1 'polypeptide(L)'
;MKKNNTTNLSNFTPNGDLGVLFAQARAFNQLNDQLSTLLPEAFKALSLCALKDGAATFVTNNQAVAFRAQKQHNVLLDIVKNLEDLSGVQKIIIKVDLQEY
;
A
#
# COMPACT_ATOMS: atom_id res chain seq x y z
N MET A 1 7.04 36.56 -20.97
CA MET A 1 7.27 35.68 -19.81
C MET A 1 6.48 34.40 -20.02
N LYS A 2 7.13 33.23 -20.10
CA LYS A 2 6.45 31.93 -20.22
C LYS A 2 5.76 31.62 -18.88
N LYS A 3 4.44 31.54 -18.87
CA LYS A 3 3.65 31.11 -17.71
C LYS A 3 3.91 29.62 -17.48
N ASN A 4 4.73 29.31 -16.50
CA ASN A 4 4.96 27.96 -15.99
C ASN A 4 3.77 27.60 -15.09
N ASN A 5 2.74 27.05 -15.73
CA ASN A 5 1.55 26.55 -15.05
C ASN A 5 1.91 25.21 -14.39
N THR A 6 2.61 25.24 -13.26
CA THR A 6 2.74 24.07 -12.40
C THR A 6 1.37 23.73 -11.86
N THR A 7 0.67 22.82 -12.53
CA THR A 7 -0.59 22.27 -12.03
C THR A 7 -0.30 21.60 -10.68
N ASN A 8 -0.87 22.14 -9.61
CA ASN A 8 -0.77 21.53 -8.29
C ASN A 8 -1.50 20.19 -8.31
N LEU A 9 -0.74 19.09 -8.37
CA LEU A 9 -1.28 17.73 -8.45
C LEU A 9 -2.01 17.30 -7.18
N SER A 10 -1.82 18.00 -6.06
CA SER A 10 -2.50 17.70 -4.80
C SER A 10 -4.02 17.94 -4.90
N ASN A 11 -4.45 18.88 -5.75
CA ASN A 11 -5.87 19.18 -6.01
C ASN A 11 -6.32 18.83 -7.43
N PHE A 12 -5.45 18.19 -8.21
CA PHE A 12 -5.77 17.78 -9.57
C PHE A 12 -6.61 16.51 -9.56
N THR A 13 -7.82 16.59 -10.11
CA THR A 13 -8.69 15.43 -10.31
C THR A 13 -8.83 15.22 -11.83
N PRO A 14 -8.07 14.30 -12.43
CA PRO A 14 -8.23 14.00 -13.85
C PRO A 14 -9.62 13.41 -14.10
N ASN A 15 -10.19 13.64 -15.28
CA ASN A 15 -11.44 13.03 -15.69
C ASN A 15 -11.20 11.68 -16.36
N GLY A 16 -12.24 10.83 -16.42
CA GLY A 16 -12.19 9.52 -17.08
C GLY A 16 -11.32 8.50 -16.34
N ASP A 17 -10.79 7.52 -17.08
CA ASP A 17 -10.04 6.38 -16.52
C ASP A 17 -8.81 6.80 -15.70
N LEU A 18 -8.14 7.88 -16.12
CA LEU A 18 -6.99 8.43 -15.39
C LEU A 18 -7.42 8.98 -14.01
N GLY A 19 -8.61 9.57 -13.92
CA GLY A 19 -9.21 10.01 -12.66
C GLY A 19 -9.42 8.88 -11.68
N VAL A 20 -9.94 7.76 -12.18
CA VAL A 20 -10.17 6.54 -11.39
C VAL A 20 -8.86 5.98 -10.84
N LEU A 21 -7.82 5.89 -11.67
CA LEU A 21 -6.49 5.44 -11.23
C LEU A 21 -5.89 6.37 -10.17
N PHE A 22 -6.08 7.69 -10.30
CA PHE A 22 -5.56 8.65 -9.33
C PHE A 22 -6.29 8.56 -7.98
N ALA A 23 -7.62 8.41 -8.01
CA ALA A 23 -8.42 8.19 -6.81
C ALA A 23 -8.02 6.89 -6.10
N GLN A 24 -7.80 5.82 -6.87
CA GLN A 24 -7.32 4.55 -6.35
C GLN A 24 -5.95 4.68 -5.69
N ALA A 25 -4.97 5.29 -6.37
CA ALA A 25 -3.64 5.52 -5.81
C ALA A 25 -3.69 6.36 -4.53
N ARG A 26 -4.54 7.39 -4.47
CA ARG A 26 -4.74 8.19 -3.26
C ARG A 26 -5.30 7.36 -2.10
N ALA A 27 -6.30 6.51 -2.36
CA ALA A 27 -6.85 5.62 -1.33
C ALA A 27 -5.78 4.66 -0.79
N PHE A 28 -4.95 4.07 -1.66
CA PHE A 28 -3.82 3.24 -1.22
C PHE A 28 -2.79 4.01 -0.40
N ASN A 29 -2.49 5.27 -0.74
CA ASN A 29 -1.59 6.09 0.06
C ASN A 29 -2.16 6.35 1.46
N GLN A 30 -3.44 6.70 1.56
CA GLN A 30 -4.11 6.91 2.86
C GLN A 30 -4.11 5.65 3.73
N LEU A 31 -4.39 4.48 3.11
CA LEU A 31 -4.31 3.19 3.81
C LEU A 31 -2.88 2.89 4.27
N ASN A 32 -1.87 3.16 3.43
CA ASN A 32 -0.48 2.97 3.79
C ASN A 32 -0.03 3.89 4.94
N ASP A 33 -0.53 5.14 4.96
CA ASP A 33 -0.26 6.06 6.07
C ASP A 33 -0.83 5.51 7.38
N GLN A 34 -2.07 5.01 7.38
CA GLN A 34 -2.67 4.37 8.55
C GLN A 34 -1.90 3.10 8.96
N LEU A 35 -1.59 2.22 8.01
CA LEU A 35 -0.82 1.00 8.24
C LEU A 35 0.56 1.31 8.83
N SER A 36 1.23 2.38 8.41
CA SER A 36 2.54 2.76 8.92
C SER A 36 2.55 3.05 10.43
N THR A 37 1.41 3.50 10.96
CA THR A 37 1.21 3.78 12.40
C THR A 37 0.85 2.52 13.19
N LEU A 38 0.19 1.56 12.56
CA LEU A 38 -0.29 0.33 13.20
C LEU A 38 0.75 -0.80 13.13
N LEU A 39 1.55 -0.83 12.06
CA LEU A 39 2.52 -1.89 11.82
C LEU A 39 3.69 -1.80 12.82
N PRO A 40 4.05 -2.93 13.46
CA PRO A 40 5.27 -3.05 14.23
C PRO A 40 6.50 -2.67 13.42
N GLU A 41 7.56 -2.24 14.09
CA GLU A 41 8.83 -1.86 13.46
C GLU A 41 9.37 -2.95 12.51
N ALA A 42 9.17 -4.22 12.87
CA ALA A 42 9.55 -5.37 12.05
C ALA A 42 8.89 -5.42 10.66
N PHE A 43 7.76 -4.74 10.47
CA PHE A 43 6.95 -4.73 9.25
C PHE A 43 6.81 -3.34 8.62
N LYS A 44 7.43 -2.29 9.18
CA LYS A 44 7.28 -0.90 8.71
C LYS A 44 7.70 -0.66 7.26
N ALA A 45 8.55 -1.52 6.71
CA ALA A 45 8.98 -1.42 5.31
C ALA A 45 8.00 -2.11 4.33
N LEU A 46 6.87 -2.64 4.79
CA LEU A 46 5.81 -3.18 3.94
C LEU A 46 4.86 -2.06 3.53
N SER A 47 4.55 -2.02 2.23
CA SER A 47 3.51 -1.16 1.67
C SER A 47 2.45 -2.00 0.99
N LEU A 48 1.18 -1.70 1.25
CA LEU A 48 0.04 -2.28 0.54
C LEU A 48 -0.01 -1.75 -0.89
N CYS A 49 0.01 -2.66 -1.88
CA CYS A 49 0.01 -2.30 -3.30
C CYS A 49 -1.20 -2.84 -4.08
N ALA A 50 -1.89 -3.85 -3.56
CA ALA A 50 -3.11 -4.35 -4.17
C ALA A 50 -4.06 -4.95 -3.14
N LEU A 51 -5.36 -4.78 -3.39
CA LEU A 51 -6.45 -5.47 -2.71
C LEU A 51 -7.31 -6.12 -3.79
N LYS A 52 -7.31 -7.46 -3.83
CA LYS A 52 -8.06 -8.21 -4.83
C LYS A 52 -8.49 -9.56 -4.29
N ASP A 53 -9.73 -9.96 -4.54
CA ASP A 53 -10.28 -11.27 -4.18
C ASP A 53 -10.11 -11.61 -2.69
N GLY A 54 -10.26 -10.61 -1.81
CA GLY A 54 -10.04 -10.76 -0.36
C GLY A 54 -8.57 -10.94 0.05
N ALA A 55 -7.63 -10.75 -0.88
CA ALA A 55 -6.20 -10.79 -0.62
C ALA A 55 -5.56 -9.39 -0.64
N ALA A 56 -4.84 -9.07 0.43
CA ALA A 56 -3.99 -7.89 0.52
C ALA A 56 -2.56 -8.23 0.08
N THR A 57 -2.07 -7.58 -0.97
CA THR A 57 -0.70 -7.74 -1.44
C THR A 57 0.17 -6.62 -0.88
N PHE A 58 1.19 -7.01 -0.13
CA PHE A 58 2.23 -6.13 0.39
C PHE A 58 3.51 -6.29 -0.41
N VAL A 59 4.23 -5.20 -0.56
CA VAL A 59 5.52 -5.13 -1.21
C VAL A 59 6.56 -4.50 -0.29
N THR A 60 7.79 -4.95 -0.38
CA THR A 60 8.94 -4.32 0.27
C THR A 60 10.19 -4.52 -0.57
N ASN A 61 11.12 -3.57 -0.50
CA ASN A 61 12.47 -3.71 -1.04
C ASN A 61 13.41 -4.45 -0.07
N ASN A 62 12.97 -4.73 1.16
CA ASN A 62 13.78 -5.38 2.17
C ASN A 62 13.44 -6.88 2.26
N GLN A 63 14.34 -7.71 1.74
CA GLN A 63 14.17 -9.16 1.71
C GLN A 63 14.03 -9.78 3.11
N ALA A 64 14.71 -9.23 4.12
CA ALA A 64 14.58 -9.70 5.49
C ALA A 64 13.20 -9.40 6.07
N VAL A 65 12.63 -8.22 5.78
CA VAL A 65 11.25 -7.88 6.16
C VAL A 65 10.25 -8.77 5.45
N ALA A 66 10.43 -9.02 4.15
CA ALA A 66 9.57 -9.93 3.40
C ALA A 66 9.58 -11.35 3.99
N PHE A 67 10.76 -11.89 4.30
CA PHE A 67 10.90 -13.21 4.90
C PHE A 67 10.24 -13.29 6.28
N ARG A 68 10.45 -12.28 7.13
CA ARG A 68 9.81 -12.21 8.46
C ARG A 68 8.29 -12.15 8.34
N ALA A 69 7.79 -11.31 7.46
CA ALA A 69 6.36 -11.14 7.26
C ALA A 69 5.71 -12.40 6.66
N GLN A 70 6.43 -13.17 5.84
CA GLN A 70 5.99 -14.49 5.37
C GLN A 70 5.93 -15.51 6.52
N LYS A 71 6.91 -15.50 7.43
CA LYS A 71 6.92 -16.38 8.62
C LYS A 71 5.86 -16.01 9.64
N GLN A 72 5.63 -14.71 9.84
CA GLN A 72 4.68 -14.15 10.80
C GLN A 72 3.36 -13.73 10.13
N HIS A 73 2.95 -14.47 9.10
CA HIS A 73 1.80 -14.16 8.28
C HIS A 73 0.51 -13.94 9.08
N ASN A 74 0.24 -14.78 10.07
CA ASN A 74 -0.98 -14.69 10.89
C ASN A 74 -1.00 -13.41 11.72
N VAL A 75 0.15 -13.03 12.31
CA VAL A 75 0.27 -11.79 13.08
C VAL A 75 0.01 -10.58 12.19
N LEU A 76 0.57 -10.58 10.98
CA LEU A 76 0.32 -9.50 10.04
C LEU A 76 -1.16 -9.46 9.60
N LEU A 77 -1.80 -10.61 9.41
CA LEU A 77 -3.21 -10.70 9.05
C LEU A 77 -4.11 -10.12 10.13
N ASP A 78 -3.85 -10.46 11.40
CA ASP A 78 -4.63 -9.94 12.52
C ASP A 78 -4.46 -8.42 12.66
N ILE A 79 -3.25 -7.90 12.47
CA ILE A 79 -2.99 -6.46 12.50
C ILE A 79 -3.75 -5.77 11.36
N VAL A 80 -3.68 -6.30 10.15
CA VAL A 80 -4.36 -5.73 8.97
C VAL A 80 -5.88 -5.74 9.16
N LYS A 81 -6.45 -6.80 9.73
CA LYS A 81 -7.90 -6.89 10.00
C LYS A 81 -8.41 -5.90 11.05
N ASN A 82 -7.53 -5.35 11.90
CA ASN A 82 -7.93 -4.31 12.84
C ASN A 82 -8.25 -2.96 12.16
N LEU A 83 -7.89 -2.79 10.89
CA LEU A 83 -8.35 -1.65 10.10
C LEU A 83 -9.71 -1.98 9.48
N GLU A 84 -10.69 -1.10 9.72
CA GLU A 84 -12.07 -1.28 9.25
C GLU A 84 -12.13 -1.52 7.74
N ASP A 85 -11.37 -0.73 6.97
CA ASP A 85 -11.24 -0.83 5.51
C ASP A 85 -10.64 -2.16 5.01
N LEU A 86 -9.93 -2.89 5.88
CA LEU A 86 -9.22 -4.13 5.56
C LEU A 86 -9.76 -5.34 6.34
N SER A 87 -10.85 -5.18 7.09
CA SER A 87 -11.48 -6.24 7.90
C SER A 87 -11.90 -7.47 7.07
N GLY A 88 -12.26 -7.26 5.80
CA GLY A 88 -12.62 -8.32 4.84
C GLY A 88 -11.45 -9.09 4.24
N VAL A 89 -10.20 -8.73 4.56
CA VAL A 89 -9.02 -9.42 4.04
C VAL A 89 -8.90 -10.80 4.69
N GLN A 90 -8.86 -11.84 3.85
CA GLN A 90 -8.74 -13.24 4.26
C GLN A 90 -7.31 -13.75 4.12
N LYS A 91 -6.52 -13.11 3.24
CA LYS A 91 -5.17 -13.58 2.89
C LYS A 91 -4.22 -12.41 2.69
N ILE A 92 -2.97 -12.60 3.07
CA ILE A 92 -1.88 -11.70 2.71
C ILE A 92 -0.96 -12.34 1.66
N ILE A 93 -0.50 -11.53 0.71
CA ILE A 93 0.53 -11.91 -0.26
C ILE A 93 1.70 -10.96 -0.06
N ILE A 94 2.93 -11.48 -0.01
CA ILE A 94 4.12 -10.66 0.20
C ILE A 94 5.04 -10.83 -1.00
N LYS A 95 5.36 -9.72 -1.64
CA LYS A 95 6.29 -9.66 -2.77
C LYS A 95 7.50 -8.83 -2.41
N VAL A 96 8.66 -9.22 -2.91
CA VAL A 96 9.87 -8.40 -2.85
C VAL A 96 9.93 -7.63 -4.15
N ASP A 97 10.01 -6.31 -4.07
CA ASP A 97 10.33 -5.48 -5.23
C ASP A 97 11.84 -5.52 -5.43
N LEU A 98 12.27 -6.34 -6.39
CA LEU A 98 13.66 -6.38 -6.80
C LEU A 98 13.86 -5.21 -7.76
N GLN A 99 14.30 -4.07 -7.24
CA GLN A 99 14.94 -3.08 -8.10
C GLN A 99 16.26 -3.69 -8.60
N GLU A 100 16.24 -4.28 -9.79
CA GLU A 100 17.46 -4.49 -10.57
C GLU A 100 17.96 -3.11 -10.98
N TYR A 101 19.12 -2.72 -10.43
CA TYR A 101 19.88 -1.53 -10.81
C TYR A 101 20.72 -1.81 -12.05
#